data_AF-A0AAU6DJ12-F1
#
_entry.id   AF-A0AAU6DJ12-F1
#
_cell.length_a   1.000
_cell.length_b   1.000
_cell.length_c   1.000
_cell.angle_alpha   90.00
_cell.angle_beta   90.00
_cell.angle_gamma   90.00
#
_symmetry.space_group_name_H-M   'P 1'
#
loop_
_entity.id
_entity.type
_entity.pdbx_description
1 polymer ?
#
loop_
_entity_poly.entity_id
_entity_poly.type
_entity_poly.pdbx_seq_one_letter_code
_entity_poly.pdbx_strand_id
1 'polypeptide(L)'
;MAQHVFLSTDGAGLLFYAQWTSDEDHLAWARAHRGDMVSRVDTLVPGIERPGLNRTRRHRSVVHDAVHPTGIFVVSTMAATDVQSVVRPAPGLLGAHVHLTSGEERAIVIAEWADAASHDEAALGAAPFKRYTLHHSFLEDGEVGGERSLERGERRRTGR
;
A
#
# COMPACT_ATOMS: atom_id res chain seq x y z
N MET A 1 1.63 9.34 9.03
CA MET A 1 1.00 8.74 7.82
C MET A 1 1.81 7.49 7.43
N ALA A 2 1.22 6.54 6.68
CA ALA A 2 1.98 5.42 6.11
C ALA A 2 1.72 5.26 4.62
N GLN A 3 2.77 5.04 3.83
CA GLN A 3 2.70 4.74 2.40
C GLN A 3 3.58 3.53 2.09
N HIS A 4 3.08 2.61 1.27
CA HIS A 4 3.78 1.38 0.91
C HIS A 4 3.70 1.18 -0.59
N VAL A 5 4.82 0.75 -1.17
CA VAL A 5 4.93 0.31 -2.56
C VAL A 5 5.15 -1.19 -2.54
N PHE A 6 4.31 -1.90 -3.27
CA PHE A 6 4.43 -3.34 -3.45
C PHE A 6 4.62 -3.69 -4.92
N LEU A 7 5.45 -4.70 -5.20
CA LEU A 7 5.65 -5.23 -6.55
C LEU A 7 4.83 -6.50 -6.71
N SER A 8 4.11 -6.60 -7.82
CA SER A 8 3.38 -7.82 -8.14
C SER A 8 4.35 -8.97 -8.37
N THR A 9 4.04 -10.13 -7.82
CA THR A 9 4.89 -11.33 -7.94
C THR A 9 4.95 -11.88 -9.36
N ASP A 10 3.99 -11.53 -10.22
CA ASP A 10 3.99 -11.85 -11.65
C ASP A 10 4.76 -10.83 -12.51
N GLY A 11 5.33 -9.78 -11.90
CA GLY A 11 6.06 -8.71 -12.58
C GLY A 11 5.18 -7.74 -13.39
N ALA A 12 3.86 -7.89 -13.36
CA ALA A 12 2.95 -7.14 -14.24
C ALA A 12 2.56 -5.75 -13.72
N GLY A 13 2.98 -5.39 -12.50
CA GLY A 13 2.68 -4.06 -11.97
C GLY A 13 3.07 -3.84 -10.52
N LEU A 14 2.61 -2.72 -9.99
CA LEU A 14 2.81 -2.31 -8.61
C LEU A 14 1.48 -1.96 -7.95
N LEU A 15 1.43 -2.08 -6.63
CA LEU A 15 0.38 -1.51 -5.80
C LEU A 15 0.99 -0.38 -4.96
N PHE A 16 0.38 0.79 -5.05
CA PHE A 16 0.65 1.89 -4.13
C PHE A 16 -0.49 1.99 -3.11
N TYR A 17 -0.18 1.74 -1.85
CA TYR A 17 -1.14 1.78 -0.75
C TYR A 17 -0.74 2.86 0.24
N ALA A 18 -1.66 3.78 0.53
CA ALA A 18 -1.41 4.90 1.44
C ALA A 18 -2.55 5.06 2.44
N GLN A 19 -2.20 5.21 3.71
CA GLN A 19 -3.12 5.48 4.81
C GLN A 19 -2.96 6.93 5.27
N TRP A 20 -4.08 7.66 5.21
CA TRP A 20 -4.17 9.06 5.57
C TRP A 20 -5.00 9.22 6.85
N THR A 21 -4.65 10.22 7.66
CA THR A 21 -5.39 10.61 8.86
C THR A 21 -6.77 11.19 8.51
N SER A 22 -6.88 11.87 7.38
CA SER A 22 -8.15 12.39 6.85
C SER A 22 -8.15 12.50 5.32
N ASP A 23 -9.34 12.68 4.74
CA ASP A 23 -9.47 12.97 3.30
C ASP A 23 -8.90 14.34 2.94
N GLU A 24 -8.98 15.30 3.87
CA GLU A 24 -8.45 16.65 3.68
C GLU A 24 -6.92 16.62 3.59
N ASP A 25 -6.25 15.88 4.48
CA ASP A 25 -4.80 15.72 4.47
C ASP A 25 -4.31 15.09 3.16
N HIS A 26 -4.99 14.02 2.72
CA HIS A 26 -4.73 13.40 1.42
C HIS A 26 -4.90 14.39 0.27
N LEU A 27 -5.98 15.18 0.27
CA LEU A 27 -6.23 16.15 -0.79
C LEU A 27 -5.20 17.29 -0.78
N ALA A 28 -4.79 17.77 0.39
CA ALA A 28 -3.75 18.79 0.53
C ALA A 28 -2.41 18.28 -0.02
N TRP A 29 -2.00 17.07 0.38
CA TRP A 29 -0.81 16.44 -0.16
C TRP A 29 -0.90 16.22 -1.67
N ALA A 30 -2.03 15.70 -2.17
CA ALA A 30 -2.20 15.41 -3.58
C ALA A 30 -2.09 16.66 -4.44
N ARG A 31 -2.65 17.79 -3.99
CA ARG A 31 -2.51 19.08 -4.68
C ARG A 31 -1.05 19.56 -4.72
N ALA A 32 -0.31 19.37 -3.63
CA ALA A 32 1.06 19.88 -3.50
C ALA A 32 2.12 19.00 -4.20
N HIS A 33 1.95 17.68 -4.22
CA HIS A 33 3.05 16.76 -4.57
C HIS A 33 2.72 15.78 -5.71
N ARG A 34 1.45 15.50 -6.00
CA ARG A 34 1.08 14.40 -6.91
C ARG A 34 1.56 14.65 -8.34
N GLY A 35 1.48 15.89 -8.82
CA GLY A 35 1.88 16.23 -10.19
C GLY A 35 3.33 15.86 -10.48
N ASP A 36 4.25 16.33 -9.65
CA ASP A 36 5.68 16.07 -9.79
C ASP A 36 6.01 14.58 -9.65
N MET A 37 5.38 13.91 -8.68
CA MET A 37 5.55 12.46 -8.48
C MET A 37 5.09 11.65 -9.70
N VAL A 38 3.93 11.97 -10.27
CA VAL A 38 3.38 11.27 -11.44
C VAL A 38 4.24 11.51 -12.67
N SER A 39 4.64 12.76 -12.92
CA SER A 39 5.48 13.13 -14.06
C SER A 39 6.83 12.38 -14.08
N ARG A 40 7.45 12.23 -12.89
CA ARG A 40 8.67 11.44 -12.75
C ARG A 40 8.44 9.97 -13.12
N VAL A 41 7.34 9.38 -12.69
CA VAL A 41 7.00 7.98 -13.02
C VAL A 41 6.71 7.83 -14.51
N ASP A 42 5.98 8.75 -15.13
CA ASP A 42 5.68 8.72 -16.57
C ASP A 42 6.95 8.76 -17.42
N THR A 43 7.96 9.51 -16.98
CA THR A 43 9.26 9.58 -17.65
C THR A 43 10.02 8.25 -17.55
N LEU A 44 9.95 7.58 -16.39
CA LEU A 44 10.68 6.34 -16.13
C LEU A 44 9.96 5.11 -16.70
N VAL A 45 8.63 5.14 -16.78
CA VAL A 45 7.80 4.04 -17.27
C VAL A 45 6.81 4.59 -18.30
N PRO A 46 7.26 4.80 -19.55
CA PRO A 46 6.39 5.27 -20.62
C PRO A 46 5.21 4.30 -20.84
N GLY A 47 4.00 4.86 -20.90
CA GLY A 47 2.78 4.07 -21.13
C GLY A 47 2.23 3.33 -19.91
N ILE A 48 2.73 3.63 -18.70
CA ILE A 48 2.19 3.05 -17.46
C ILE A 48 0.67 3.30 -17.33
N GLU A 49 -0.10 2.22 -17.22
CA GLU A 49 -1.52 2.29 -16.95
C GLU A 49 -1.78 2.58 -15.48
N ARG A 50 -2.64 3.57 -15.20
CA ARG A 50 -3.08 3.90 -13.85
C ARG A 50 -4.60 3.82 -13.78
N PRO A 51 -5.16 2.68 -13.33
CA PRO A 51 -6.60 2.44 -13.29
C PRO A 51 -7.42 3.42 -12.42
N GLY A 52 -6.77 4.31 -11.69
CA GLY A 52 -7.38 5.29 -10.80
C GLY A 52 -7.10 4.99 -9.32
N LEU A 53 -7.51 5.93 -8.47
CA LEU A 53 -7.37 5.80 -7.03
C LEU A 53 -8.65 5.18 -6.45
N ASN A 54 -8.52 4.02 -5.80
CA ASN A 54 -9.60 3.46 -5.00
C ASN A 54 -9.55 4.06 -3.59
N ARG A 55 -10.47 4.98 -3.29
CA ARG A 55 -10.64 5.49 -1.92
C ARG A 55 -11.47 4.51 -1.11
N THR A 56 -10.94 4.14 0.04
CA THR A 56 -11.56 3.18 0.95
C THR A 56 -11.45 3.64 2.39
N ARG A 57 -12.34 3.16 3.25
CA ARG A 57 -12.22 3.29 4.72
C ARG A 57 -11.77 1.96 5.30
N ARG A 58 -10.78 1.98 6.19
CA ARG A 58 -10.37 0.78 6.93
C ARG A 58 -11.49 0.44 7.91
N HIS A 59 -12.13 -0.71 7.70
CA HIS A 59 -13.26 -1.16 8.50
C HIS A 59 -12.83 -2.07 9.65
N ARG A 60 -11.93 -3.01 9.37
CA ARG A 60 -11.45 -4.00 10.35
C ARG A 60 -10.04 -4.43 10.01
N SER A 61 -9.26 -4.74 11.05
CA SER A 61 -7.99 -5.45 10.93
C SER A 61 -8.01 -6.64 11.89
N VAL A 62 -7.49 -7.77 11.46
CA VAL A 62 -7.27 -8.95 12.31
C VAL A 62 -5.81 -9.36 12.13
N VAL A 63 -5.12 -9.61 13.24
CA VAL A 63 -3.74 -10.10 13.25
C VAL A 63 -3.74 -11.42 14.02
N HIS A 64 -3.30 -12.49 13.36
CA HIS A 64 -3.23 -13.83 13.91
C HIS A 64 -1.83 -14.17 14.41
N ASP A 65 -0.80 -13.65 13.74
CA ASP A 65 0.59 -13.74 14.15
C ASP A 65 1.33 -12.46 13.77
N ALA A 66 1.74 -11.68 14.78
CA ALA A 66 2.43 -10.41 14.61
C ALA A 66 3.96 -10.54 14.63
N VAL A 67 4.49 -11.72 14.98
CA VAL A 67 5.93 -11.96 15.16
C VAL A 67 6.53 -12.50 13.87
N HIS A 68 5.79 -13.33 13.16
CA HIS A 68 6.26 -13.91 11.90
C HIS A 68 6.38 -12.84 10.81
N PRO A 69 7.50 -12.76 10.07
CA PRO A 69 7.65 -11.79 9.00
C PRO A 69 6.77 -12.14 7.79
N THR A 70 6.12 -11.12 7.21
CA THR A 70 5.30 -11.29 6.02
C THR A 70 6.15 -11.61 4.79
N GLY A 71 5.89 -12.75 4.15
CA GLY A 71 6.54 -13.14 2.90
C GLY A 71 5.81 -12.59 1.68
N ILE A 72 4.48 -12.65 1.66
CA ILE A 72 3.66 -12.08 0.58
C ILE A 72 2.44 -11.33 1.12
N PHE A 73 2.00 -10.35 0.34
CA PHE A 73 0.75 -9.64 0.50
C PHE A 73 -0.22 -10.11 -0.57
N VAL A 74 -1.44 -10.45 -0.19
CA VAL A 74 -2.52 -10.85 -1.09
C VAL A 74 -3.57 -9.76 -1.07
N VAL A 75 -3.91 -9.23 -2.24
CA VAL A 75 -4.95 -8.24 -2.40
C VAL A 75 -6.10 -8.81 -3.19
N SER A 76 -7.27 -8.84 -2.57
CA SER A 76 -8.50 -9.38 -3.14
C SER A 76 -9.59 -8.33 -3.12
N THR A 77 -10.44 -8.31 -4.14
CA THR A 77 -11.65 -7.49 -4.18
C THR A 77 -12.86 -8.41 -4.18
N MET A 78 -13.81 -8.17 -3.27
CA MET A 78 -14.99 -9.03 -3.08
C MET A 78 -16.19 -8.24 -2.58
N ALA A 79 -17.36 -8.88 -2.49
CA ALA A 79 -18.50 -8.29 -1.79
C ALA A 79 -18.18 -8.17 -0.29
N ALA A 80 -18.67 -7.11 0.35
CA ALA A 80 -18.41 -6.86 1.77
C ALA A 80 -18.93 -7.99 2.67
N THR A 81 -19.95 -8.73 2.24
CA THR A 81 -20.49 -9.91 2.94
C THR A 81 -19.56 -11.11 2.94
N ASP A 82 -18.62 -11.18 1.99
CA ASP A 82 -17.80 -12.38 1.75
C ASP A 82 -16.45 -12.31 2.46
N VAL A 83 -16.11 -11.17 3.07
CA VAL A 83 -14.83 -10.90 3.74
C VAL A 83 -14.49 -11.93 4.82
N GLN A 84 -15.50 -12.54 5.43
CA GLN A 84 -15.30 -13.50 6.49
C GLN A 84 -14.53 -14.74 6.01
N SER A 85 -14.58 -15.08 4.72
CA SER A 85 -13.83 -16.20 4.16
C SER A 85 -12.31 -15.98 4.19
N VAL A 86 -11.86 -14.74 3.96
CA VAL A 86 -10.44 -14.41 3.80
C VAL A 86 -9.76 -13.85 5.05
N VAL A 87 -10.53 -13.56 6.10
CA VAL A 87 -9.99 -13.14 7.41
C VAL A 87 -9.95 -14.26 8.45
N ARG A 88 -10.59 -15.41 8.15
CA ARG A 88 -10.57 -16.58 9.04
C ARG A 88 -9.14 -17.09 9.20
N PRO A 89 -8.72 -17.47 10.43
CA PRO A 89 -7.42 -18.06 10.64
C PRO A 89 -7.20 -19.25 9.70
N ALA A 90 -6.04 -19.29 9.06
CA ALA A 90 -5.56 -20.39 8.23
C ALA A 90 -4.06 -20.56 8.45
N PRO A 91 -3.49 -21.77 8.29
CA PRO A 91 -2.04 -21.96 8.36
C PRO A 91 -1.31 -20.97 7.43
N GLY A 92 -0.38 -20.20 7.99
CA GLY A 92 0.40 -19.20 7.26
C GLY A 92 -0.28 -17.84 7.04
N LEU A 93 -1.56 -17.66 7.41
CA LEU A 93 -2.19 -16.33 7.41
C LEU A 93 -1.77 -15.56 8.67
N LEU A 94 -1.06 -14.46 8.49
CA LEU A 94 -0.50 -13.64 9.57
C LEU A 94 -1.46 -12.51 9.99
N GLY A 95 -2.14 -11.92 9.02
CA GLY A 95 -3.09 -10.84 9.25
C GLY A 95 -3.94 -10.52 8.03
N ALA A 96 -5.04 -9.81 8.24
CA ALA A 96 -5.90 -9.33 7.18
C ALA A 96 -6.54 -7.99 7.52
N HIS A 97 -6.48 -7.07 6.56
CA HIS A 97 -6.98 -5.71 6.68
C HIS A 97 -8.10 -5.47 5.67
N VAL A 98 -9.29 -5.17 6.17
CA VAL A 98 -10.51 -5.00 5.38
C VAL A 98 -10.77 -3.51 5.17
N HIS A 99 -10.87 -3.15 3.90
CA HIS A 99 -11.10 -1.79 3.43
C HIS A 99 -12.39 -1.72 2.62
N LEU A 100 -13.40 -0.98 3.10
CA LEU A 100 -14.66 -0.81 2.39
C LEU A 100 -14.58 0.33 1.39
N THR A 101 -15.15 0.14 0.20
CA THR A 101 -15.27 1.18 -0.82
C THR A 101 -16.32 2.22 -0.43
N SER A 102 -16.31 3.39 -1.06
CA SER A 102 -17.41 4.36 -0.93
C SER A 102 -18.71 3.70 -1.43
N GLY A 103 -19.68 3.48 -0.54
CA GLY A 103 -20.88 2.68 -0.78
C GLY A 103 -20.94 1.36 -0.01
N GLU A 104 -19.84 0.92 0.60
CA GLU A 104 -19.75 -0.22 1.54
C GLU A 104 -20.19 -1.60 1.00
N GLU A 105 -20.54 -1.71 -0.29
CA GLU A 105 -20.93 -2.97 -0.93
C GLU A 105 -19.73 -3.88 -1.28
N ARG A 106 -18.55 -3.28 -1.48
CA ARG A 106 -17.32 -4.00 -1.83
C ARG A 106 -16.24 -3.76 -0.81
N ALA A 107 -15.42 -4.79 -0.64
CA ALA A 107 -14.23 -4.76 0.19
C ALA A 107 -12.99 -5.03 -0.66
N ILE A 108 -11.94 -4.27 -0.38
CA ILE A 108 -10.56 -4.62 -0.71
C ILE A 108 -9.96 -5.21 0.57
N VAL A 109 -9.47 -6.44 0.49
CA VAL A 109 -8.77 -7.08 1.61
C VAL A 109 -7.30 -7.17 1.27
N ILE A 110 -6.45 -6.66 2.16
CA ILE A 110 -5.00 -6.83 2.11
C ILE A 110 -4.64 -7.84 3.20
N ALA A 111 -4.30 -9.06 2.79
CA ALA A 111 -3.91 -10.15 3.68
C ALA A 111 -2.40 -10.36 3.65
N GLU A 112 -1.82 -10.60 4.82
CA GLU A 112 -0.41 -10.88 5.04
C GLU A 112 -0.25 -12.38 5.24
N TRP A 113 0.62 -13.01 4.44
CA TRP A 113 0.90 -14.44 4.50
C TRP A 113 2.39 -14.67 4.69
N ALA A 114 2.71 -15.74 5.43
CA ALA A 114 4.08 -16.20 5.64
C ALA A 114 4.78 -16.52 4.31
N ASP A 115 4.06 -17.16 3.39
CA ASP A 115 4.59 -17.57 2.09
C ASP A 115 3.46 -17.83 1.07
N ALA A 116 3.86 -18.00 -0.20
CA ALA A 116 2.92 -18.26 -1.29
C ALA A 116 2.28 -19.66 -1.24
N ALA A 117 2.99 -20.68 -0.76
CA ALA A 117 2.49 -22.05 -0.73
C ALA A 117 1.34 -22.21 0.28
N SER A 118 1.49 -21.64 1.48
CA SER A 118 0.46 -21.57 2.50
C SER A 118 -0.81 -20.88 1.97
N HIS A 119 -0.64 -19.80 1.20
CA HIS A 119 -1.77 -19.13 0.56
C HIS A 119 -2.36 -19.94 -0.61
N ASP A 120 -1.57 -20.62 -1.43
CA ASP A 120 -2.05 -21.48 -2.52
C ASP A 120 -3.01 -22.57 -1.99
N GLU A 121 -2.63 -23.24 -0.89
CA GLU A 121 -3.46 -24.24 -0.23
C GLU A 121 -4.79 -23.66 0.27
N ALA A 122 -4.76 -22.45 0.85
CA ALA A 122 -5.95 -21.78 1.36
C ALA A 122 -6.85 -21.18 0.25
N ALA A 123 -6.27 -20.87 -0.91
CA ALA A 123 -6.94 -20.15 -1.99
C ALA A 123 -7.72 -21.05 -2.96
N LEU A 124 -7.78 -22.36 -2.72
CA LEU A 124 -8.55 -23.29 -3.54
C LEU A 124 -10.03 -22.88 -3.60
N GLY A 125 -10.48 -22.41 -4.77
CA GLY A 125 -11.85 -21.92 -4.98
C GLY A 125 -12.14 -20.50 -4.46
N ALA A 126 -11.10 -19.75 -4.08
CA ALA A 126 -11.25 -18.38 -3.60
C ALA A 126 -11.53 -17.36 -4.73
N ALA A 127 -11.99 -16.17 -4.34
CA ALA A 127 -12.15 -15.04 -5.24
C ALA A 127 -10.81 -14.64 -5.89
N PRO A 128 -10.83 -13.99 -7.08
CA PRO A 128 -9.62 -13.50 -7.73
C PRO A 128 -8.80 -12.59 -6.81
N PHE A 129 -7.49 -12.79 -6.82
CA PHE A 129 -6.53 -12.04 -6.01
C PHE A 129 -5.29 -11.67 -6.82
N LYS A 130 -4.51 -10.73 -6.29
CA LYS A 130 -3.15 -10.42 -6.76
C LYS A 130 -2.17 -10.58 -5.61
N ARG A 131 -0.96 -11.07 -5.91
CA ARG A 131 0.09 -11.30 -4.91
C ARG A 131 1.21 -10.30 -5.11
N TYR A 132 1.71 -9.78 -4.00
CA TYR A 132 2.76 -8.78 -3.98
C TYR A 132 3.81 -9.05 -2.93
N THR A 133 4.99 -8.46 -3.12
CA THR A 133 6.02 -8.31 -2.09
C THR A 133 6.21 -6.84 -1.75
N LEU A 134 6.52 -6.53 -0.49
CA LEU A 134 6.83 -5.18 -0.08
C LEU A 134 8.14 -4.74 -0.73
N HIS A 135 8.11 -3.63 -1.46
CA HIS A 135 9.29 -3.03 -2.06
C HIS A 135 9.82 -1.86 -1.24
N HIS A 136 8.92 -0.98 -0.78
CA HIS A 136 9.31 0.17 0.01
C HIS A 136 8.20 0.61 0.97
N SER A 137 8.59 1.16 2.12
CA SER A 137 7.70 1.69 3.13
C SER A 137 8.15 3.09 3.54
N PHE A 138 7.25 4.06 3.46
CA PHE A 138 7.42 5.41 3.95
C PHE A 138 6.51 5.61 5.16
N LEU A 139 7.12 5.74 6.34
CA LEU A 139 6.42 6.05 7.58
C LEU A 139 6.72 7.49 7.96
N GLU A 140 5.68 8.27 8.18
CA GLU A 140 5.82 9.60 8.76
C GLU A 140 5.56 9.47 10.25
N ASP A 141 6.64 9.55 11.04
CA ASP A 141 6.56 9.66 12.48
C ASP A 141 5.91 11.00 12.82
N GLY A 142 4.93 10.99 13.71
CA GLY A 142 4.19 12.18 14.10
C GLY A 142 5.06 13.13 14.91
N GLU A 143 5.89 13.93 14.25
CA GLU A 143 6.52 15.09 14.84
C GLU A 143 6.01 16.37 14.19
N VAL A 144 5.35 17.17 15.00
CA VAL A 144 4.95 18.53 14.67
C VAL A 144 6.20 19.41 14.73
N GLY A 145 6.75 19.74 13.56
CA GLY A 145 7.57 20.93 13.31
C GLY A 145 9.08 20.81 13.55
N GLY A 146 9.88 21.13 12.51
CA GLY A 146 11.31 21.39 12.69
C GLY A 146 12.14 21.29 11.42
N GLU A 147 12.25 22.42 10.72
CA GLU A 147 13.45 22.84 9.96
C GLU A 147 13.88 22.05 8.70
N ARG A 148 13.64 22.73 7.56
CA ARG A 148 14.47 22.62 6.36
C ARG A 148 15.90 23.03 6.70
N SER A 149 16.79 22.06 6.87
CA SER A 149 18.23 22.32 6.76
C SER A 149 18.61 22.46 5.30
N LEU A 150 18.82 23.72 4.93
CA LEU A 150 19.61 24.17 3.79
C LEU A 150 21.04 23.66 3.92
N GLU A 151 21.51 22.86 2.98
CA GLU A 151 22.93 22.88 2.64
C GLU A 151 23.11 23.64 1.32
N ARG A 152 23.37 24.93 1.51
CA ARG A 152 23.77 25.86 0.46
C ARG A 152 25.25 25.60 0.20
N GLY A 153 25.55 24.91 -0.91
CA GLY A 153 26.92 24.65 -1.37
C GLY A 153 27.75 25.93 -1.43
N GLU A 154 28.84 25.91 -0.67
CA GLU A 154 29.82 26.97 -0.52
C GLU A 154 30.56 27.20 -1.85
N ARG A 155 30.33 28.36 -2.48
CA ARG A 155 31.14 28.81 -3.62
C ARG A 155 32.48 29.34 -3.10
N ARG A 156 33.55 28.56 -3.26
CA ARG A 156 34.92 29.05 -3.20
C ARG A 156 35.12 30.12 -4.26
N ARG A 157 35.35 31.38 -3.84
CA ARG A 157 35.98 32.40 -4.68
C ARG A 157 37.49 32.31 -4.51
N THR A 158 38.16 32.02 -5.62
CA THR A 158 39.59 32.24 -5.86
C THR A 158 39.88 33.72 -6.16
N GLY A 159 41.05 34.21 -5.73
CA GLY A 159 41.68 35.48 -6.12
C GLY A 159 41.64 36.53 -5.00
N ARG A 160 42.74 37.17 -4.60
CA ARG A 160 44.05 37.41 -5.24
C ARG A 160 45.07 37.74 -4.16
#